data_AF-M1YZU1-F1
#
_entry.id   AF-M1YZU1-F1
#
_cell.length_a   1.000
_cell.length_b   1.000
_cell.length_c   1.000
_cell.angle_alpha   90.00
_cell.angle_beta   90.00
_cell.angle_gamma   90.00
#
_symmetry.space_group_name_H-M   'P 1'
#
loop_
_entity.id
_entity.type
_entity.pdbx_description
1 polymer ?
#
loop_
_entity_poly.entity_id
_entity_poly.type
_entity_poly.pdbx_seq_one_letter_code
_entity_poly.pdbx_strand_id
1 'polypeptide(L)'
;MIRVRASQIFTHAVEDAVAAKKMLDEGKSFTEVVSQYSTCPSKENGGDLGWMPEDNAMALMGEISEQDQGKILGPIHSPYGYHILQITEIEKEEGEIVFNPDTPMTEVNRVLPEVHSLLFKHFHIGMPVTGYKPEETIFTVCEQHGKTVGEVLSLLNKEAGGKQVRFISPEQLKEKMKAGEPIVLLDIREQWERDIACIEEATFITRENCESILADLAPDSEIVVVDWKGDRTESFQKFLGQRGFTNVQGIEGGIDAWAEKVNTRMARYDIDEEDDDYRYEDIFDDVQ
;
A
#
# COMPACT_ATOMS: atom_id res chain seq x y z
N MET A 1 -4.96 2.96 1.50
CA MET A 1 -5.50 2.81 2.86
C MET A 1 -6.57 1.73 2.80
N ILE A 2 -6.48 0.72 3.66
CA ILE A 2 -7.44 -0.37 3.67
C ILE A 2 -8.54 -0.05 4.68
N ARG A 3 -9.79 -0.27 4.30
CA ARG A 3 -10.92 -0.31 5.24
C ARG A 3 -11.35 -1.75 5.41
N VAL A 4 -11.58 -2.14 6.65
CA VAL A 4 -11.99 -3.50 6.98
C VAL A 4 -13.36 -3.45 7.61
N ARG A 5 -14.24 -4.35 7.22
CA ARG A 5 -15.50 -4.61 7.91
C ARG A 5 -15.41 -5.98 8.57
N ALA A 6 -15.81 -6.04 9.84
CA ALA A 6 -15.80 -7.30 10.57
C ALA A 6 -17.07 -7.48 11.40
N SER A 7 -17.42 -8.73 11.64
CA SER A 7 -18.49 -9.13 12.56
C SER A 7 -17.87 -9.79 13.79
N GLN A 8 -18.47 -9.56 14.96
CA GLN A 8 -18.01 -10.14 16.21
C GLN A 8 -19.03 -11.06 16.89
N ILE A 9 -18.52 -12.10 17.52
CA ILE A 9 -19.18 -12.85 18.60
C ILE A 9 -18.47 -12.46 19.89
N PHE A 10 -19.21 -11.89 20.83
CA PHE A 10 -18.67 -11.49 22.12
C PHE A 10 -19.35 -12.28 23.23
N THR A 11 -18.57 -12.83 24.15
CA THR A 11 -19.11 -13.51 25.35
C THR A 11 -18.22 -13.25 26.55
N HIS A 12 -18.79 -13.27 27.75
CA HIS A 12 -18.05 -13.14 28.99
C HIS A 12 -17.45 -14.47 29.47
N ALA A 13 -17.91 -15.60 28.93
CA ALA A 13 -17.49 -16.93 29.35
C ALA A 13 -16.55 -17.57 28.32
N VAL A 14 -15.40 -18.07 28.81
CA VAL A 14 -14.44 -18.79 27.96
C VAL A 14 -15.03 -20.05 27.34
N GLU A 15 -15.92 -20.73 28.08
CA GLU A 15 -16.59 -21.96 27.66
C GLU A 15 -17.48 -21.70 26.43
N ASP A 16 -18.22 -20.60 26.44
CA ASP A 16 -19.06 -20.16 25.32
C ASP A 16 -18.23 -19.77 24.11
N ALA A 17 -17.08 -19.11 24.32
CA ALA A 17 -16.17 -18.73 23.23
C ALA A 17 -15.58 -19.97 22.55
N VAL A 18 -15.15 -20.98 23.33
CA VAL A 18 -14.64 -22.25 22.80
C VAL A 18 -15.73 -23.03 22.07
N ALA A 19 -16.95 -23.07 22.61
CA ALA A 19 -18.09 -23.71 21.96
C ALA A 19 -18.48 -23.03 20.64
N ALA A 20 -18.51 -21.70 20.63
CA ALA A 20 -18.75 -20.89 19.44
C ALA A 20 -17.69 -21.16 18.36
N LYS A 21 -16.40 -21.16 18.72
CA LYS A 21 -15.30 -21.44 17.79
C LYS A 21 -15.41 -22.84 17.20
N LYS A 22 -15.70 -23.84 18.02
CA LYS A 22 -15.92 -25.22 17.55
C LYS A 22 -17.06 -25.32 16.54
N MET A 23 -18.16 -24.61 16.78
CA MET A 23 -19.29 -24.58 15.84
C MET A 23 -18.96 -23.92 14.51
N LEU A 24 -18.11 -22.89 14.52
CA LEU A 24 -17.60 -22.25 13.30
C LEU A 24 -16.67 -23.18 12.52
N ASP A 25 -15.79 -23.90 13.22
CA ASP A 25 -14.86 -24.87 12.61
C ASP A 25 -15.60 -26.10 12.03
N GLU A 26 -16.78 -26.44 12.58
CA GLU A 26 -17.71 -27.45 12.05
C GLU A 26 -18.51 -26.96 10.82
N GLY A 27 -18.32 -25.71 10.39
CA GLY A 27 -18.93 -25.14 9.18
C GLY A 27 -20.33 -24.55 9.38
N LYS A 28 -20.76 -24.29 10.62
CA LYS A 28 -22.00 -23.53 10.86
C LYS A 28 -21.81 -22.06 10.47
N SER A 29 -22.90 -21.40 10.08
CA SER A 29 -22.82 -20.01 9.65
C SER A 29 -22.53 -19.07 10.83
N PHE A 30 -21.74 -18.03 10.57
CA PHE A 30 -21.33 -17.09 11.63
C PHE A 30 -22.53 -16.42 12.30
N THR A 31 -23.53 -16.03 11.52
CA THR A 31 -24.78 -15.40 12.01
C THR A 31 -25.58 -16.30 12.96
N GLU A 32 -25.61 -17.62 12.71
CA GLU A 32 -26.23 -18.58 13.62
C GLU A 32 -25.48 -18.67 14.95
N VAL A 33 -24.15 -18.67 14.91
CA VAL A 33 -23.31 -18.72 16.12
C VAL A 33 -23.41 -17.41 16.91
N VAL A 34 -23.45 -16.26 16.24
CA VAL A 34 -23.71 -14.95 16.86
C VAL A 34 -25.03 -14.95 17.62
N SER A 35 -26.09 -15.48 17.02
CA SER A 35 -27.42 -15.51 17.65
C SER A 35 -27.46 -16.39 18.91
N GLN A 36 -26.60 -17.41 18.97
CA GLN A 36 -26.55 -18.37 20.08
C GLN A 36 -25.63 -17.92 21.22
N TYR A 37 -24.47 -17.35 20.91
CA TYR A 37 -23.41 -17.10 21.89
C TYR A 37 -23.04 -15.63 22.11
N SER A 38 -23.44 -14.72 21.21
CA SER A 38 -23.06 -13.31 21.35
C SER A 38 -23.95 -12.56 22.35
N THR A 39 -23.31 -11.92 23.34
CA THR A 39 -23.94 -11.04 24.33
C THR A 39 -23.88 -9.57 23.93
N CYS A 40 -23.17 -9.21 22.85
CA CYS A 40 -23.07 -7.83 22.37
C CYS A 40 -24.38 -7.37 21.70
N PRO A 41 -24.79 -6.09 21.84
CA PRO A 41 -25.91 -5.52 21.09
C PRO A 41 -25.80 -5.68 19.57
N SER A 42 -24.58 -5.78 19.02
CA SER A 42 -24.38 -6.00 17.59
C SER A 42 -24.96 -7.33 17.08
N LYS A 43 -25.34 -8.26 17.97
CA LYS A 43 -26.02 -9.52 17.62
C LYS A 43 -27.30 -9.31 16.79
N GLU A 44 -28.00 -8.19 16.96
CA GLU A 44 -29.22 -7.87 16.20
C GLU A 44 -28.94 -7.69 14.70
N ASN A 45 -27.71 -7.32 14.36
CA ASN A 45 -27.22 -7.18 12.97
C ASN A 45 -26.19 -8.28 12.64
N GLY A 46 -26.33 -9.47 13.21
CA GLY A 46 -25.43 -10.59 12.90
C GLY A 46 -23.98 -10.38 13.39
N GLY A 47 -23.77 -9.50 14.37
CA GLY A 47 -22.47 -9.24 14.99
C GLY A 47 -21.69 -8.10 14.33
N ASP A 48 -22.21 -7.50 13.27
CA ASP A 48 -21.51 -6.50 12.45
C ASP A 48 -21.02 -5.29 13.28
N LEU A 49 -19.73 -4.99 13.16
CA LEU A 49 -19.07 -3.84 13.76
C LEU A 49 -19.04 -2.62 12.82
N GLY A 50 -19.43 -2.80 11.55
CA GLY A 50 -19.28 -1.80 10.50
C GLY A 50 -17.84 -1.65 10.03
N TRP A 51 -17.63 -0.62 9.19
CA TRP A 51 -16.31 -0.30 8.63
C TRP A 51 -15.41 0.32 9.69
N MET A 52 -14.21 -0.24 9.84
CA MET A 52 -13.16 0.26 10.70
C MET A 52 -11.91 0.64 9.88
N PRO A 53 -11.20 1.72 10.27
CA PRO A 53 -9.90 2.06 9.72
C PRO A 53 -8.87 0.96 9.93
N GLU A 54 -7.87 0.89 9.05
CA GLU A 54 -6.76 -0.07 9.10
C GLU A 54 -6.11 -0.17 10.48
N ASP A 55 -5.74 0.96 11.08
CA ASP A 55 -5.09 1.01 12.41
C ASP A 55 -5.93 0.31 13.50
N ASN A 56 -7.24 0.50 13.47
CA ASN A 56 -8.16 -0.10 14.44
C ASN A 56 -8.34 -1.60 14.18
N ALA A 57 -8.39 -1.98 12.91
CA ALA A 57 -8.47 -3.38 12.50
C ALA A 57 -7.19 -4.11 12.93
N MET A 58 -6.02 -3.50 12.71
CA MET A 58 -4.72 -4.05 13.06
C MET A 58 -4.53 -4.23 14.57
N ALA A 59 -4.99 -3.26 15.36
CA ALA A 59 -4.97 -3.36 16.82
C ALA A 59 -5.81 -4.53 17.36
N LEU A 60 -6.83 -4.98 16.62
CA LEU A 60 -7.74 -6.06 17.04
C LEU A 60 -7.36 -7.41 16.44
N MET A 61 -6.82 -7.43 15.22
CA MET A 61 -6.69 -8.63 14.39
C MET A 61 -5.27 -8.92 13.92
N GLY A 62 -4.30 -8.03 14.18
CA GLY A 62 -2.95 -8.11 13.63
C GLY A 62 -2.89 -7.58 12.20
N GLU A 63 -1.81 -7.84 11.48
CA GLU A 63 -1.71 -7.47 10.06
C GLU A 63 -2.83 -8.12 9.25
N ILE A 64 -3.49 -7.33 8.41
CA ILE A 64 -4.63 -7.75 7.58
C ILE A 64 -4.27 -7.50 6.12
N SER A 65 -4.44 -8.55 5.33
CA SER A 65 -4.23 -8.54 3.89
C SER A 65 -5.54 -8.89 3.17
N GLU A 66 -5.66 -8.57 1.87
CA GLU A 66 -6.88 -8.82 1.08
C GLU A 66 -7.34 -10.30 1.11
N GLN A 67 -6.38 -11.21 1.21
CA GLN A 67 -6.59 -12.66 1.33
C GLN A 67 -7.22 -13.10 2.67
N ASP A 68 -7.25 -12.22 3.68
CA ASP A 68 -7.88 -12.51 4.97
C ASP A 68 -9.41 -12.30 4.95
N GLN A 69 -10.00 -11.88 3.82
CA GLN A 69 -11.45 -11.78 3.71
C GLN A 69 -12.12 -13.14 3.96
N GLY A 70 -13.10 -13.17 4.86
CA GLY A 70 -13.79 -14.38 5.31
C GLY A 70 -13.11 -15.13 6.45
N LYS A 71 -11.88 -14.75 6.83
CA LYS A 71 -11.13 -15.38 7.93
C LYS A 71 -11.81 -15.12 9.27
N ILE A 72 -11.82 -16.16 10.10
CA ILE A 72 -12.33 -16.12 11.48
C ILE A 72 -11.15 -16.11 12.44
N LEU A 73 -11.04 -15.07 13.24
CA LEU A 73 -9.97 -14.80 14.19
C LEU A 73 -10.45 -14.94 15.63
N GLY A 74 -9.58 -15.46 16.49
CA GLY A 74 -9.84 -15.66 17.91
C GLY A 74 -10.15 -17.12 18.30
N PRO A 75 -10.56 -17.34 19.56
CA PRO A 75 -11.02 -16.34 20.54
C PRO A 75 -9.89 -15.42 21.07
N ILE A 76 -10.12 -14.11 21.01
CA ILE A 76 -9.24 -13.05 21.52
C ILE A 76 -9.74 -12.64 22.90
N HIS A 77 -8.84 -12.60 23.89
CA HIS A 77 -9.16 -12.19 25.25
C HIS A 77 -8.98 -10.67 25.42
N SER A 78 -10.03 -9.98 25.86
CA SER A 78 -10.01 -8.57 26.24
C SER A 78 -10.39 -8.40 27.71
N PRO A 79 -10.16 -7.23 28.33
CA PRO A 79 -10.61 -6.94 29.69
C PRO A 79 -12.13 -7.09 29.90
N TYR A 80 -12.93 -7.08 28.82
CA TYR A 80 -14.38 -7.16 28.88
C TYR A 80 -14.92 -8.58 28.63
N GLY A 81 -14.13 -9.48 28.05
CA GLY A 81 -14.54 -10.84 27.72
C GLY A 81 -13.75 -11.41 26.53
N TYR A 82 -14.38 -12.33 25.82
CA TYR A 82 -13.81 -13.03 24.68
C TYR A 82 -14.49 -12.59 23.38
N HIS A 83 -13.69 -12.32 22.36
CA HIS A 83 -14.12 -11.89 21.04
C HIS A 83 -13.72 -12.93 19.99
N ILE A 84 -14.64 -13.32 19.12
CA ILE A 84 -14.34 -14.02 17.88
C ILE A 84 -14.75 -13.07 16.75
N LEU A 85 -13.79 -12.75 15.89
CA LEU A 85 -13.98 -11.80 14.80
C LEU A 85 -14.04 -12.55 13.47
N GLN A 86 -14.90 -12.13 12.57
CA GLN A 86 -14.90 -12.57 11.18
C GLN A 86 -14.72 -11.35 10.29
N ILE A 87 -13.72 -11.37 9.43
CA ILE A 87 -13.56 -10.35 8.40
C ILE A 87 -14.61 -10.60 7.33
N THR A 88 -15.56 -9.69 7.16
CA THR A 88 -16.66 -9.85 6.20
C THR A 88 -16.30 -9.25 4.86
N GLU A 89 -15.73 -8.05 4.86
CA GLU A 89 -15.37 -7.29 3.67
C GLU A 89 -14.05 -6.57 3.91
N ILE A 90 -13.18 -6.56 2.91
CA ILE A 90 -11.98 -5.73 2.87
C ILE A 90 -12.14 -4.83 1.65
N GLU A 91 -12.14 -3.52 1.87
CA GLU A 91 -12.19 -2.53 0.81
C GLU A 91 -10.85 -1.80 0.76
N LYS A 92 -10.14 -1.98 -0.34
CA LYS A 92 -9.01 -1.13 -0.67
C LYS A 92 -9.58 0.15 -1.25
N GLU A 93 -9.54 1.24 -0.48
CA GLU A 93 -9.79 2.54 -1.07
C GLU A 93 -8.60 2.84 -2.01
N GLU A 94 -8.77 2.53 -3.30
CA GLU A 94 -8.05 3.19 -4.40
C GLU A 94 -8.58 4.61 -4.62
N GLY A 95 -8.85 5.32 -3.51
CA GLY A 95 -9.29 6.71 -3.55
C GLY A 95 -8.12 7.58 -3.95
N GLU A 96 -8.12 8.04 -5.20
CA GLU A 96 -7.33 9.20 -5.61
C GLU A 96 -7.57 10.30 -4.57
N ILE A 97 -6.52 10.73 -3.85
CA ILE A 97 -6.63 11.91 -3.00
C ILE A 97 -6.70 13.12 -3.94
N VAL A 98 -7.91 13.44 -4.37
CA VAL A 98 -8.20 14.61 -5.20
C VAL A 98 -8.63 15.73 -4.26
N PHE A 99 -7.73 16.69 -4.04
CA PHE A 99 -8.11 17.95 -3.44
C PHE A 99 -9.04 18.73 -4.36
N ASN A 100 -9.97 19.43 -3.73
CA ASN A 100 -10.92 20.32 -4.37
C ASN A 100 -10.74 21.76 -3.81
N PRO A 101 -11.36 22.78 -4.42
CA PRO A 101 -11.21 24.17 -3.95
C PRO A 101 -11.59 24.37 -2.46
N ASP A 102 -12.50 23.55 -1.95
CA ASP A 102 -13.03 23.64 -0.59
C ASP A 102 -12.21 22.82 0.42
N THR A 103 -11.20 22.06 -0.03
CA THR A 103 -10.31 21.31 0.85
C THR A 103 -9.56 22.28 1.77
N PRO A 104 -9.60 22.08 3.10
CA PRO A 104 -8.89 22.91 4.05
C PRO A 104 -7.38 22.61 4.01
N MET A 105 -6.56 23.63 4.24
CA MET A 105 -5.11 23.47 4.27
C MET A 105 -4.62 22.55 5.39
N THR A 106 -5.41 22.33 6.46
CA THR A 106 -5.16 21.28 7.46
C THR A 106 -5.07 19.89 6.84
N GLU A 107 -5.95 19.58 5.89
CA GLU A 107 -6.02 18.30 5.21
C GLU A 107 -4.90 18.19 4.18
N VAL A 108 -4.65 19.26 3.42
CA VAL A 108 -3.51 19.30 2.48
C VAL A 108 -2.18 19.15 3.21
N ASN A 109 -1.97 19.83 4.33
CA ASN A 109 -0.76 19.72 5.16
C ASN A 109 -0.58 18.31 5.76
N ARG A 110 -1.68 17.59 6.00
CA ARG A 110 -1.63 16.21 6.50
C ARG A 110 -1.18 15.24 5.40
N VAL A 111 -1.69 15.43 4.18
CA VAL A 111 -1.38 14.57 3.03
C VAL A 111 -0.02 14.91 2.42
N LEU A 112 0.34 16.19 2.39
CA LEU A 112 1.60 16.72 1.85
C LEU A 112 2.32 17.55 2.93
N PRO A 113 3.13 16.94 3.80
CA PRO A 113 3.92 17.68 4.80
C PRO A 113 4.83 18.77 4.20
N GLU A 114 5.26 18.58 2.95
CA GLU A 114 6.09 19.50 2.17
C GLU A 114 5.31 20.62 1.45
N VAL A 115 3.98 20.68 1.61
CA VAL A 115 3.11 21.61 0.88
C VAL A 115 3.54 23.07 1.02
N HIS A 116 4.04 23.48 2.18
CA HIS A 116 4.53 24.84 2.40
C HIS A 116 5.71 25.18 1.46
N SER A 117 6.65 24.26 1.30
CA SER A 117 7.80 24.43 0.40
C SER A 117 7.36 24.40 -1.06
N LEU A 118 6.40 23.54 -1.37
CA LEU A 118 5.84 23.36 -2.70
C LEU A 118 5.11 24.61 -3.19
N LEU A 119 4.19 25.11 -2.38
CA LEU A 119 3.44 26.33 -2.64
C LEU A 119 4.35 27.56 -2.67
N PHE A 120 5.42 27.59 -1.86
CA PHE A 120 6.38 28.69 -1.90
C PHE A 120 7.20 28.69 -3.19
N LYS A 121 7.67 27.52 -3.61
CA LYS A 121 8.48 27.34 -4.82
C LYS A 121 7.71 27.70 -6.09
N HIS A 122 6.45 27.29 -6.19
CA HIS A 122 5.65 27.45 -7.40
C HIS A 122 4.78 28.70 -7.41
N PHE A 123 4.30 29.14 -6.25
CA PHE A 123 3.33 30.22 -6.15
C PHE A 123 3.74 31.36 -5.19
N HIS A 124 4.88 31.25 -4.49
CA HIS A 124 5.33 32.18 -3.46
C HIS A 124 4.35 32.34 -2.29
N ILE A 125 3.62 31.26 -1.99
CA ILE A 125 2.71 31.14 -0.85
C ILE A 125 3.42 30.34 0.24
N GLY A 126 3.56 30.86 1.45
CA GLY A 126 3.97 30.06 2.62
C GLY A 126 5.13 30.55 3.48
N MET A 127 5.71 31.75 3.29
CA MET A 127 6.76 32.26 4.20
C MET A 127 6.82 33.80 4.29
N PRO A 128 7.43 34.34 5.36
CA PRO A 128 6.78 34.89 6.56
C PRO A 128 5.78 36.03 6.32
N VAL A 129 5.70 36.56 5.09
CA VAL A 129 4.79 37.65 4.69
C VAL A 129 3.54 37.12 3.97
N THR A 130 3.61 35.92 3.37
CA THR A 130 2.53 35.29 2.59
C THR A 130 2.11 33.93 3.17
N GLY A 131 1.87 33.87 4.49
CA GLY A 131 1.37 32.65 5.14
C GLY A 131 -0.13 32.44 4.96
N TYR A 132 -0.58 31.19 5.06
CA TYR A 132 -1.98 30.82 5.21
C TYR A 132 -2.21 30.17 6.58
N LYS A 133 -3.44 30.23 7.06
CA LYS A 133 -3.89 29.53 8.26
C LYS A 133 -4.35 28.11 7.91
N PRO A 134 -4.18 27.12 8.81
CA PRO A 134 -4.59 25.75 8.53
C PRO A 134 -6.10 25.62 8.22
N GLU A 135 -6.95 26.47 8.77
CA GLU A 135 -8.40 26.42 8.59
C GLU A 135 -8.86 27.01 7.25
N GLU A 136 -7.98 27.68 6.50
CA GLU A 136 -8.32 28.26 5.21
C GLU A 136 -8.39 27.20 4.12
N THR A 137 -9.30 27.37 3.16
CA THR A 137 -9.45 26.46 2.02
C THR A 137 -8.46 26.81 0.90
N ILE A 138 -8.14 25.84 0.03
CA ILE A 138 -7.30 26.07 -1.16
C ILE A 138 -7.82 27.27 -1.97
N PHE A 139 -9.15 27.37 -2.14
CA PHE A 139 -9.79 28.51 -2.80
C PHE A 139 -9.45 29.84 -2.13
N THR A 140 -9.60 29.91 -0.81
CA THR A 140 -9.36 31.13 -0.02
C THR A 140 -7.90 31.56 -0.09
N VAL A 141 -6.99 30.59 0.00
CA VAL A 141 -5.54 30.84 -0.12
C VAL A 141 -5.19 31.35 -1.52
N CYS A 142 -5.78 30.77 -2.57
CA CYS A 142 -5.56 31.24 -3.94
C CYS A 142 -6.05 32.67 -4.17
N GLU A 143 -7.26 32.99 -3.69
CA GLU A 143 -7.86 34.34 -3.79
C GLU A 143 -6.99 35.40 -3.09
N GLN A 144 -6.53 35.12 -1.87
CA GLN A 144 -5.70 36.06 -1.09
C GLN A 144 -4.34 36.35 -1.74
N HIS A 145 -3.80 35.39 -2.48
CA HIS A 145 -2.50 35.50 -3.14
C HIS A 145 -2.60 35.78 -4.65
N GLY A 146 -3.82 36.02 -5.17
CA GLY A 146 -4.06 36.32 -6.59
C GLY A 146 -3.62 35.21 -7.53
N LYS A 147 -3.81 33.94 -7.14
CA LYS A 147 -3.42 32.75 -7.91
C LYS A 147 -4.63 32.03 -8.49
N THR A 148 -4.43 31.33 -9.60
CA THR A 148 -5.49 30.55 -10.23
C THR A 148 -5.67 29.22 -9.49
N VAL A 149 -6.87 29.03 -8.93
CA VAL A 149 -7.24 27.83 -8.17
C VAL A 149 -6.96 26.54 -8.95
N GLY A 150 -7.22 26.53 -10.26
CA GLY A 150 -6.97 25.37 -11.12
C GLY A 150 -5.50 24.97 -11.23
N GLU A 151 -4.57 25.92 -11.24
CA GLU A 151 -3.12 25.64 -11.32
C GLU A 151 -2.60 25.09 -9.99
N VAL A 152 -3.06 25.68 -8.87
CA VAL A 152 -2.71 25.23 -7.52
C VAL A 152 -3.27 23.83 -7.27
N LEU A 153 -4.54 23.58 -7.60
CA LEU A 153 -5.14 22.24 -7.50
C LEU A 153 -4.44 21.22 -8.40
N SER A 154 -4.10 21.59 -9.63
CA SER A 154 -3.38 20.69 -10.52
C SER A 154 -2.01 20.30 -9.96
N LEU A 155 -1.28 21.24 -9.34
CA LEU A 155 -0.01 20.95 -8.69
C LEU A 155 -0.23 20.09 -7.43
N LEU A 156 -1.14 20.49 -6.55
CA LEU A 156 -1.39 19.77 -5.30
C LEU A 156 -1.90 18.35 -5.55
N ASN A 157 -2.81 18.15 -6.52
CA ASN A 157 -3.31 16.83 -6.91
C ASN A 157 -2.25 16.01 -7.66
N LYS A 158 -1.34 16.65 -8.40
CA LYS A 158 -0.20 15.97 -9.01
C LYS A 158 0.79 15.48 -7.97
N GLU A 159 1.02 16.26 -6.91
CA GLU A 159 1.98 15.93 -5.85
C GLU A 159 1.35 14.99 -4.82
N ALA A 160 0.05 15.12 -4.53
CA ALA A 160 -0.72 14.15 -3.74
C ALA A 160 -0.98 12.84 -4.49
N GLY A 161 -1.17 12.90 -5.82
CA GLY A 161 -1.11 11.74 -6.71
C GLY A 161 0.32 11.25 -6.97
N GLY A 162 1.31 12.02 -6.53
CA GLY A 162 2.74 11.77 -6.67
C GLY A 162 3.28 10.93 -5.52
N LYS A 163 2.65 9.79 -5.24
CA LYS A 163 3.17 8.68 -4.42
C LYS A 163 2.27 7.45 -4.53
N GLN A 164 1.81 7.12 -5.75
CA GLN A 164 1.28 5.78 -6.02
C GLN A 164 2.39 4.95 -6.66
N VAL A 165 2.71 3.82 -6.04
CA VAL A 165 3.60 2.83 -6.62
C VAL A 165 2.95 2.35 -7.91
N ARG A 166 3.59 2.63 -9.04
CA ARG A 166 3.01 2.21 -10.32
C ARG A 166 3.34 0.75 -10.54
N PHE A 167 2.35 -0.04 -10.91
CA PHE A 167 2.52 -1.44 -11.25
C PHE A 167 2.05 -1.73 -12.67
N ILE A 168 2.69 -2.69 -13.31
CA ILE A 168 2.27 -3.29 -14.58
C ILE A 168 1.97 -4.78 -14.33
N SER A 169 0.89 -5.31 -14.92
CA SER A 169 0.61 -6.74 -14.78
C SER A 169 1.66 -7.57 -15.53
N PRO A 170 1.98 -8.79 -15.07
CA PRO A 170 2.91 -9.68 -15.79
C PRO A 170 2.54 -9.89 -17.26
N GLU A 171 1.26 -10.05 -17.57
CA GLU A 171 0.75 -10.27 -18.92
C GLU A 171 0.95 -9.04 -19.80
N GLN A 172 0.63 -7.84 -19.29
CA GLN A 172 0.83 -6.58 -19.98
C GLN A 172 2.32 -6.36 -20.29
N LEU A 173 3.19 -6.61 -19.30
CA LEU A 173 4.63 -6.54 -19.51
C LEU A 173 5.08 -7.51 -20.60
N LYS A 174 4.58 -8.74 -20.59
CA LYS A 174 4.91 -9.73 -21.63
C LYS A 174 4.45 -9.31 -23.02
N GLU A 175 3.28 -8.71 -23.13
CA GLU A 175 2.77 -8.17 -24.39
C GLU A 175 3.66 -7.04 -24.93
N LYS A 176 4.04 -6.09 -24.07
CA LYS A 176 4.95 -5.00 -24.46
C LYS A 176 6.33 -5.49 -24.88
N MET A 177 6.90 -6.46 -24.14
CA MET A 177 8.16 -7.11 -24.51
C MET A 177 8.06 -7.80 -25.88
N LYS A 178 6.94 -8.48 -26.15
CA LYS A 178 6.69 -9.13 -27.45
C LYS A 178 6.49 -8.11 -28.58
N ALA A 179 5.92 -6.95 -28.29
CA ALA A 179 5.77 -5.84 -29.22
C ALA A 179 7.11 -5.13 -29.55
N GLY A 180 8.17 -5.41 -28.77
CA GLY A 180 9.48 -4.77 -28.95
C GLY A 180 9.49 -3.32 -28.48
N GLU A 181 8.62 -2.97 -27.53
CA GLU A 181 8.62 -1.65 -26.91
C GLU A 181 9.94 -1.43 -26.13
N PRO A 182 10.50 -0.19 -26.14
CA PRO A 182 11.75 0.11 -25.46
C PRO A 182 11.53 0.20 -23.94
N ILE A 183 11.58 -0.95 -23.27
CA ILE A 183 11.43 -1.07 -21.82
C ILE A 183 12.76 -1.51 -21.21
N VAL A 184 13.11 -0.90 -20.08
CA VAL A 184 14.28 -1.28 -19.28
C VAL A 184 13.81 -2.09 -18.08
N LEU A 185 14.22 -3.35 -18.02
CA LEU A 185 13.94 -4.23 -16.88
C LEU A 185 15.11 -4.21 -15.90
N LEU A 186 14.86 -3.85 -14.64
CA LEU A 186 15.88 -3.79 -13.58
C LEU A 186 15.52 -4.78 -12.48
N ASP A 187 16.35 -5.79 -12.27
CA ASP A 187 16.21 -6.79 -11.21
C ASP A 187 16.97 -6.31 -9.97
N ILE A 188 16.23 -6.01 -8.90
CA ILE A 188 16.75 -5.44 -7.64
C ILE A 188 16.85 -6.47 -6.52
N ARG A 189 16.62 -7.75 -6.85
CA ARG A 189 16.66 -8.86 -5.89
C ARG A 189 18.09 -9.24 -5.55
N GLU A 190 18.24 -10.17 -4.61
CA GLU A 190 19.55 -10.74 -4.29
C GLU A 190 20.03 -11.73 -5.35
N GLN A 191 21.36 -11.96 -5.40
CA GLN A 191 21.95 -12.87 -6.37
C GLN A 191 21.37 -14.29 -6.26
N TRP A 192 21.15 -14.78 -5.02
CA TRP A 192 20.62 -16.12 -4.79
C TRP A 192 19.15 -16.24 -5.24
N GLU A 193 18.33 -15.19 -5.09
CA GLU A 193 16.95 -15.15 -5.59
C GLU A 193 16.93 -15.23 -7.13
N ARG A 194 17.88 -14.52 -7.76
CA ARG A 194 18.04 -14.49 -9.21
C ARG A 194 18.54 -15.81 -9.78
N ASP A 195 19.39 -16.52 -9.04
CA ASP A 195 19.89 -17.85 -9.42
C ASP A 195 18.76 -18.89 -9.48
N ILE A 196 17.70 -18.71 -8.68
CA ILE A 196 16.51 -19.59 -8.68
C ILE A 196 15.56 -19.23 -9.83
N ALA A 197 15.24 -17.94 -9.96
CA ALA A 197 14.29 -17.44 -10.94
C ALA A 197 14.77 -16.12 -11.51
N CYS A 198 14.79 -15.97 -12.84
CA CYS A 198 15.13 -14.71 -13.49
C CYS A 198 14.33 -14.49 -14.78
N ILE A 199 14.13 -13.20 -15.11
CA ILE A 199 13.70 -12.77 -16.43
C ILE A 199 14.98 -12.51 -17.22
N GLU A 200 15.22 -13.23 -18.32
CA GLU A 200 16.50 -13.19 -19.04
C GLU A 200 16.84 -11.79 -19.57
N GLU A 201 15.82 -11.02 -19.95
CA GLU A 201 15.96 -9.65 -20.44
C GLU A 201 16.19 -8.61 -19.32
N ALA A 202 16.07 -9.00 -18.04
CA ALA A 202 16.26 -8.09 -16.92
C ALA A 202 17.74 -7.88 -16.59
N THR A 203 18.11 -6.61 -16.46
CA THR A 203 19.45 -6.18 -16.03
C THR A 203 19.55 -6.29 -14.52
N PHE A 204 20.53 -7.03 -14.03
CA PHE A 204 20.77 -7.20 -12.60
C PHE A 204 21.45 -5.98 -11.98
N ILE A 205 20.76 -5.35 -11.03
CA ILE A 205 21.28 -4.21 -10.27
C ILE A 205 21.81 -4.69 -8.92
N THR A 206 22.99 -4.21 -8.58
CA THR A 206 23.68 -4.38 -7.30
C THR A 206 24.15 -3.02 -6.82
N ARG A 207 24.53 -2.93 -5.54
CA ARG A 207 25.11 -1.69 -4.99
C ARG A 207 26.33 -1.19 -5.78
N GLU A 208 27.11 -2.11 -6.34
CA GLU A 208 28.37 -1.80 -7.03
C GLU A 208 28.15 -1.27 -8.46
N ASN A 209 27.10 -1.72 -9.14
CA ASN A 209 26.84 -1.37 -10.54
C ASN A 209 25.68 -0.38 -10.73
N CYS A 210 24.87 -0.12 -9.69
CA CYS A 210 23.66 0.70 -9.76
C CYS A 210 23.91 2.08 -10.38
N GLU A 211 24.84 2.86 -9.83
CA GLU A 211 25.14 4.21 -10.34
C GLU A 211 25.62 4.20 -11.80
N SER A 212 26.38 3.19 -12.20
CA SER A 212 26.85 3.06 -13.60
C SER A 212 25.70 2.74 -14.56
N ILE A 213 24.79 1.84 -14.18
CA ILE A 213 23.64 1.45 -14.99
C ILE A 213 22.69 2.65 -15.13
N LEU A 214 22.41 3.34 -14.03
CA LEU A 214 21.48 4.49 -14.03
C LEU A 214 22.02 5.69 -14.82
N ALA A 215 23.35 5.89 -14.85
CA ALA A 215 23.97 6.98 -15.61
C ALA A 215 23.75 6.84 -17.14
N ASP A 216 23.56 5.62 -17.64
CA ASP A 216 23.33 5.35 -19.05
C ASP A 216 21.84 5.45 -19.46
N LEU A 217 20.92 5.61 -18.49
CA LEU A 217 19.48 5.68 -18.73
C LEU A 217 18.97 7.12 -18.86
N ALA A 218 18.02 7.33 -19.77
CA ALA A 218 17.32 8.61 -19.88
C ALA A 218 16.28 8.76 -18.75
N PRO A 219 16.07 9.96 -18.17
CA PRO A 219 15.10 10.19 -17.09
C PRO A 219 13.64 9.88 -17.41
N ASP A 220 13.29 9.81 -18.69
CA ASP A 220 11.95 9.47 -19.22
C ASP A 220 11.83 8.02 -19.70
N SER A 221 12.90 7.21 -19.59
CA SER A 221 12.88 5.79 -19.95
C SER A 221 11.79 5.05 -19.19
N GLU A 222 11.08 4.14 -19.86
CA GLU A 222 10.14 3.24 -19.19
C GLU A 222 10.92 2.14 -18.47
N ILE A 223 10.97 2.25 -17.15
CA ILE A 223 11.69 1.33 -16.27
C ILE A 223 10.68 0.43 -15.56
N VAL A 224 10.91 -0.88 -15.59
CA VAL A 224 10.13 -1.88 -14.87
C VAL A 224 11.04 -2.62 -13.90
N VAL A 225 10.71 -2.55 -12.62
CA VAL A 225 11.44 -3.13 -11.50
C VAL A 225 10.97 -4.57 -11.29
N VAL A 226 11.93 -5.49 -11.24
CA VAL A 226 11.71 -6.90 -10.91
C VAL A 226 12.12 -7.11 -9.45
N ASP A 227 11.15 -7.57 -8.67
CA ASP A 227 11.19 -7.84 -7.25
C ASP A 227 10.55 -9.24 -7.00
N TRP A 228 10.53 -9.75 -5.78
CA TRP A 228 9.88 -11.01 -5.41
C TRP A 228 8.36 -10.91 -5.48
N LYS A 229 7.74 -10.12 -4.59
CA LYS A 229 6.27 -9.94 -4.50
C LYS A 229 5.79 -8.50 -4.71
N GLY A 230 6.71 -7.57 -4.93
CA GLY A 230 6.40 -6.16 -5.24
C GLY A 230 6.64 -5.20 -4.06
N ASP A 231 6.97 -5.72 -2.88
CA ASP A 231 7.17 -4.97 -1.64
C ASP A 231 8.37 -4.01 -1.70
N ARG A 232 9.44 -4.38 -2.41
CA ARG A 232 10.65 -3.54 -2.60
C ARG A 232 10.48 -2.51 -3.71
N THR A 233 9.42 -2.62 -4.52
CA THR A 233 9.17 -1.72 -5.66
C THR A 233 9.02 -0.27 -5.21
N GLU A 234 8.29 -0.01 -4.13
CA GLU A 234 8.02 1.35 -3.65
C GLU A 234 9.31 2.11 -3.33
N SER A 235 10.17 1.50 -2.51
CA SER A 235 11.43 2.10 -2.08
C SER A 235 12.33 2.38 -3.27
N PHE A 236 12.40 1.46 -4.23
CA PHE A 236 13.22 1.65 -5.43
C PHE A 236 12.65 2.71 -6.38
N GLN A 237 11.32 2.80 -6.52
CA GLN A 237 10.66 3.88 -7.27
C GLN A 237 10.94 5.25 -6.66
N LYS A 238 10.88 5.38 -5.33
CA LYS A 238 11.25 6.61 -4.63
C LYS A 238 12.71 6.97 -4.87
N PHE A 239 13.62 6.00 -4.76
CA PHE A 239 15.04 6.16 -5.00
C PHE A 239 15.36 6.69 -6.41
N LEU A 240 14.70 6.14 -7.44
CA LEU A 240 14.83 6.60 -8.82
C LEU A 240 14.13 7.95 -9.05
N GLY A 241 12.98 8.18 -8.42
CA GLY A 241 12.26 9.45 -8.49
C GLY A 241 13.08 10.64 -7.97
N GLN A 242 13.83 10.44 -6.88
CA GLN A 242 14.77 11.44 -6.33
C GLN A 242 15.91 11.78 -7.31
N ARG A 243 16.25 10.86 -8.22
CA ARG A 243 17.27 11.03 -9.27
C ARG A 243 16.68 11.55 -10.59
N GLY A 244 15.38 11.87 -10.61
CA GLY A 244 14.71 12.49 -11.75
C GLY A 244 14.06 11.51 -12.73
N PHE A 245 14.04 10.21 -12.44
CA PHE A 245 13.29 9.25 -13.26
C PHE A 245 11.79 9.42 -13.05
N THR A 246 11.03 9.47 -14.15
CA THR A 246 9.60 9.83 -14.11
C THR A 246 8.66 8.69 -14.51
N ASN A 247 9.20 7.62 -15.09
CA ASN A 247 8.43 6.50 -15.63
C ASN A 247 8.94 5.15 -15.10
N VAL A 248 8.79 4.95 -13.80
CA VAL A 248 9.18 3.71 -13.11
C VAL A 248 7.94 2.96 -12.66
N GLN A 249 7.89 1.66 -12.96
CA GLN A 249 6.82 0.72 -12.62
C GLN A 249 7.44 -0.52 -11.95
N GLY A 250 6.70 -1.24 -11.11
CA GLY A 250 7.05 -2.60 -10.68
C GLY A 250 6.16 -3.63 -11.34
N ILE A 251 6.55 -4.90 -11.27
CA ILE A 251 5.66 -6.00 -11.66
C ILE A 251 4.66 -6.24 -10.53
N GLU A 252 3.37 -6.21 -10.85
CA GLU A 252 2.31 -6.57 -9.89
C GLU A 252 2.51 -8.01 -9.39
N GLY A 253 2.71 -8.18 -8.08
CA GLY A 253 3.03 -9.48 -7.48
C GLY A 253 4.45 -9.98 -7.79
N GLY A 254 5.32 -9.13 -8.34
CA GLY A 254 6.73 -9.39 -8.61
C GLY A 254 6.99 -10.59 -9.54
N ILE A 255 8.16 -11.20 -9.38
CA ILE A 255 8.59 -12.37 -10.15
C ILE A 255 7.78 -13.62 -9.79
N ASP A 256 7.19 -13.67 -8.59
CA ASP A 256 6.33 -14.78 -8.19
C ASP A 256 5.06 -14.84 -9.06
N ALA A 257 4.38 -13.70 -9.21
CA ALA A 257 3.25 -13.58 -10.13
C ALA A 257 3.67 -13.76 -11.60
N TRP A 258 4.87 -13.34 -11.99
CA TRP A 258 5.41 -13.60 -13.33
C TRP A 258 5.60 -15.10 -13.60
N ALA A 259 6.15 -15.84 -12.63
CA ALA A 259 6.29 -17.29 -12.72
C ALA A 259 4.92 -17.98 -12.78
N GLU A 260 3.93 -17.49 -12.03
CA GLU A 260 2.59 -18.07 -12.05
C GLU A 260 1.83 -17.81 -13.35
N LYS A 261 1.88 -16.59 -13.88
CA LYS A 261 0.99 -16.14 -14.96
C LYS A 261 1.63 -16.19 -16.35
N VAL A 262 2.95 -15.96 -16.45
CA VAL A 262 3.65 -15.78 -17.74
C VAL A 262 4.60 -16.92 -18.03
N ASN A 263 5.43 -17.32 -17.06
CA ASN A 263 6.41 -18.40 -17.22
C ASN A 263 6.20 -19.50 -16.19
N THR A 264 5.15 -20.30 -16.38
CA THR A 264 4.75 -21.42 -15.50
C THR A 264 5.78 -22.53 -15.32
N ARG A 265 6.89 -22.48 -16.08
CA ARG A 265 8.02 -23.41 -15.94
C ARG A 265 9.17 -22.83 -15.11
N MET A 266 9.12 -21.54 -14.79
CA MET A 266 10.08 -20.87 -13.92
C MET A 266 9.96 -21.44 -12.50
N ALA A 267 11.09 -21.61 -11.81
CA ALA A 267 11.09 -22.00 -10.41
C ALA A 267 10.50 -20.87 -9.54
N ARG A 268 9.93 -21.25 -8.40
CA ARG A 268 9.40 -20.34 -7.37
C ARG A 268 10.08 -20.65 -6.05
N TYR A 269 10.18 -19.65 -5.19
CA TYR A 269 10.75 -19.76 -3.85
C TYR A 269 9.93 -18.92 -2.87
N ASP A 270 9.98 -19.34 -1.61
CA ASP A 270 9.44 -18.59 -0.48
C ASP A 270 10.58 -18.23 0.47
N ILE A 271 10.47 -17.06 1.10
CA ILE A 271 11.39 -16.57 2.12
C ILE A 271 10.69 -16.76 3.47
N ASP A 272 11.30 -17.53 4.37
CA ASP A 272 10.76 -17.73 5.72
C ASP A 272 11.04 -16.47 6.57
N GLU A 273 9.99 -15.77 7.01
CA GLU A 273 10.07 -14.49 7.75
C GLU A 273 10.76 -14.60 9.13
N GLU A 274 11.00 -15.80 9.65
CA GLU A 274 11.63 -16.02 10.97
C GLU A 274 13.17 -15.93 10.95
N ASP A 275 13.81 -15.92 9.77
CA ASP A 275 15.28 -15.90 9.59
C ASP A 275 15.78 -14.56 9.00
N ASP A 276 14.98 -13.49 9.05
CA ASP A 276 15.28 -12.21 8.42
C ASP A 276 16.13 -11.30 9.34
N ASP A 277 17.43 -11.61 9.46
CA ASP A 277 18.43 -10.70 10.05
C ASP A 277 18.77 -9.53 9.09
N TYR A 278 18.05 -9.38 7.98
CA TYR A 278 18.29 -8.39 6.94
C TYR A 278 17.21 -7.30 6.93
N ARG A 279 17.61 -6.08 7.28
CA ARG A 279 16.78 -4.89 7.07
C ARG A 279 17.18 -4.27 5.74
N TYR A 280 16.23 -4.15 4.82
CA TYR A 280 16.40 -3.49 3.52
C TYR A 280 16.94 -2.05 3.59
N GLU A 281 16.85 -1.45 4.77
CA GLU A 281 17.53 -0.21 5.15
C GLU A 281 19.04 -0.26 4.83
N ASP A 282 19.72 -1.41 4.88
CA ASP A 282 21.19 -1.50 4.70
C ASP A 282 21.70 -1.27 3.26
N ILE A 283 20.83 -1.27 2.24
CA ILE A 283 21.19 -0.89 0.85
C ILE A 283 21.14 0.63 0.67
N PHE A 284 20.28 1.32 1.41
CA PHE A 284 19.91 2.73 1.20
C PHE A 284 20.28 3.65 2.38
N ASP A 285 20.58 3.10 3.55
CA ASP A 285 21.11 3.80 4.72
C ASP A 285 22.61 4.02 4.53
N ASP A 286 22.93 5.03 3.73
CA ASP A 286 23.95 6.04 4.01
C ASP A 286 24.17 6.87 2.75
N VAL A 287 23.24 7.77 2.48
CA VAL A 287 23.53 8.98 1.69
C VAL A 287 23.08 10.19 2.50
N GLN A 288 23.97 10.63 3.39
CA GLN A 288 23.95 11.96 4.00
C GLN A 288 24.10 13.07 2.94
#